data_AF-A0A257XB92-F1
#
_entry.id   AF-A0A257XB92-F1
#
_cell.length_a   1.000
_cell.length_b   1.000
_cell.length_c   1.000
_cell.angle_alpha   90.00
_cell.angle_beta   90.00
_cell.angle_gamma   90.00
#
_symmetry.space_group_name_H-M   'P 1'
#
loop_
_entity.id
_entity.type
_entity.pdbx_description
1 polymer ?
#
loop_
_entity_poly.entity_id
_entity_poly.type
_entity_poly.pdbx_seq_one_letter_code
_entity_poly.pdbx_strand_id
1 'polypeptide(L)'
;QLLDHLLLQGAEFDVSMYDLAHATDIRPLVIETVITNLELNGILRPLGSFYASYQFRFIQPEQRILSGHKPERMAFLRRLFQCGKRGTKWITLNPDEAAAELNEPRDRVLKALTWLQESGDIELKPSGSRQKYRLAEDAHRRDPQEITKKMQQLFADRERRDVERLREVLTFAQHRGCLTKWLLNYFGEGMEADCGTCTSCKEHEKGSTDDSPRHIPQSEPPPITVEHVAAIHEVVAERKAALRSSRQLARFLCGLTSPASTRERLSRHPSFGLLERIPFGDVLAQTETMLR
;
A
#
# COMPACT_ATOMS: atom_id res chain seq x y z
N GLN A 1 13.00 0.90 10.33
CA GLN A 1 13.14 1.50 8.98
C GLN A 1 12.06 2.54 8.69
N LEU A 2 10.76 2.18 8.59
CA LEU A 2 9.70 3.16 8.31
C LEU A 2 9.63 4.28 9.34
N LEU A 3 9.59 3.93 10.62
CA LEU A 3 9.51 4.93 11.69
C LEU A 3 10.78 5.79 11.75
N ASP A 4 11.96 5.22 11.49
CA ASP A 4 13.20 6.00 11.39
C ASP A 4 13.10 7.05 10.27
N HIS A 5 12.54 6.69 9.11
CA HIS A 5 12.29 7.63 8.01
C HIS A 5 11.30 8.74 8.38
N LEU A 6 10.40 8.53 9.34
CA LEU A 6 9.41 9.53 9.76
C LEU A 6 9.90 10.38 10.94
N LEU A 7 10.63 9.79 11.88
CA LEU A 7 10.98 10.43 13.16
C LEU A 7 12.32 11.19 13.12
N LEU A 8 13.19 10.90 12.14
CA LEU A 8 14.54 11.51 12.03
C LEU A 8 14.65 12.65 11.00
N GLN A 9 13.52 13.16 10.47
CA GLN A 9 13.51 14.17 9.39
C GLN A 9 13.53 15.63 9.87
N GLY A 10 13.65 15.86 11.18
CA GLY A 10 13.51 17.19 11.79
C GLY A 10 12.08 17.52 12.20
N ALA A 11 11.84 18.75 12.65
CA ALA A 11 10.55 19.15 13.25
C ALA A 11 9.38 19.18 12.25
N GLU A 12 9.65 19.61 11.02
CA GLU A 12 8.71 19.57 9.90
C GLU A 12 9.36 18.89 8.70
N PHE A 13 8.59 18.05 8.02
CA PHE A 13 9.06 17.30 6.87
C PHE A 13 7.90 16.95 5.95
N ASP A 14 8.20 16.45 4.76
CA ASP A 14 7.20 15.92 3.85
C ASP A 14 7.61 14.57 3.29
N VAL A 15 6.61 13.74 2.99
CA VAL A 15 6.81 12.38 2.52
C VAL A 15 5.94 12.09 1.30
N SER A 16 6.50 11.31 0.39
CA SER A 16 5.77 10.64 -0.69
C SER A 16 5.48 9.21 -0.24
N MET A 17 4.19 8.84 -0.18
CA MET A 17 3.80 7.47 0.22
C MET A 17 4.35 6.43 -0.74
N TYR A 18 4.46 6.78 -2.03
CA TYR A 18 5.05 5.92 -3.05
C TYR A 18 6.54 5.67 -2.77
N ASP A 19 7.31 6.72 -2.53
CA ASP A 19 8.76 6.60 -2.29
C ASP A 19 9.02 5.85 -0.98
N LEU A 20 8.23 6.14 0.05
CA LEU A 20 8.32 5.48 1.34
C LEU A 20 7.95 3.99 1.25
N ALA A 21 6.95 3.64 0.44
CA ALA A 21 6.58 2.26 0.17
C ALA A 21 7.73 1.48 -0.48
N HIS A 22 8.39 2.07 -1.47
CA HIS A 22 9.54 1.44 -2.13
C HIS A 22 10.78 1.36 -1.26
N ALA A 23 11.03 2.37 -0.41
CA ALA A 23 12.18 2.39 0.50
C ALA A 23 12.04 1.38 1.65
N THR A 24 10.81 1.10 2.09
CA THR A 24 10.55 0.29 3.29
C THR A 24 9.94 -1.08 2.99
N ASP A 25 9.61 -1.37 1.72
CA ASP A 25 8.88 -2.57 1.28
C ASP A 25 7.51 -2.75 1.94
N ILE A 26 6.83 -1.64 2.28
CA ILE A 26 5.51 -1.62 2.91
C ILE A 26 4.50 -1.01 1.93
N ARG A 27 3.34 -1.67 1.73
CA ARG A 27 2.32 -1.17 0.81
C ARG A 27 1.79 0.21 1.27
N PRO A 28 1.45 1.13 0.35
CA PRO A 28 0.99 2.49 0.71
C PRO A 28 -0.14 2.54 1.75
N LEU A 29 -1.18 1.71 1.62
CA LEU A 29 -2.29 1.67 2.60
C LEU A 29 -1.83 1.28 4.02
N VAL A 30 -0.79 0.46 4.13
CA VAL A 30 -0.25 0.06 5.44
C VAL A 30 0.55 1.21 6.04
N ILE A 31 1.30 1.95 5.22
CA ILE A 31 1.98 3.19 5.64
C ILE A 31 0.96 4.23 6.11
N GLU A 32 -0.13 4.42 5.37
CA GLU A 32 -1.23 5.32 5.79
C GLU A 32 -1.79 4.89 7.14
N THR A 33 -1.99 3.58 7.36
CA THR A 33 -2.46 3.07 8.66
C THR A 33 -1.47 3.38 9.79
N VAL A 34 -0.16 3.26 9.55
CA VAL A 34 0.88 3.66 10.52
C VAL A 34 0.77 5.14 10.81
N ILE A 35 0.75 5.98 9.78
CA ILE A 35 0.71 7.44 9.92
C ILE A 35 -0.56 7.89 10.66
N THR A 36 -1.73 7.37 10.31
CA THR A 36 -2.98 7.64 11.02
C THR A 36 -2.88 7.27 12.50
N ASN A 37 -2.23 6.15 12.84
CA ASN A 37 -2.01 5.81 14.25
C ASN A 37 -1.08 6.82 14.92
N LEU A 38 0.00 7.24 14.28
CA LEU A 38 0.88 8.28 14.82
C LEU A 38 0.14 9.60 15.02
N GLU A 39 -0.77 9.97 14.11
CA GLU A 39 -1.64 11.15 14.25
C GLU A 39 -2.60 11.05 15.43
N LEU A 40 -3.32 9.93 15.56
CA LEU A 40 -4.25 9.69 16.66
C LEU A 40 -3.54 9.69 18.03
N ASN A 41 -2.28 9.27 18.07
CA ASN A 41 -1.45 9.32 19.26
C ASN A 41 -0.71 10.67 19.43
N GLY A 42 -1.00 11.66 18.58
CA GLY A 42 -0.44 13.01 18.63
C GLY A 42 1.06 13.09 18.39
N ILE A 43 1.66 12.09 17.74
CA ILE A 43 3.09 12.01 17.39
C ILE A 43 3.35 12.77 16.09
N LEU A 44 2.44 12.64 15.12
CA LEU A 44 2.43 13.39 13.88
C LEU A 44 1.24 14.34 13.83
N ARG A 45 1.45 15.52 13.24
CA ARG A 45 0.38 16.45 12.90
C ARG A 45 0.41 16.76 11.41
N PRO A 46 -0.67 16.51 10.66
CA PRO A 46 -0.71 16.86 9.24
C PRO A 46 -0.74 18.38 9.06
N LEU A 47 0.08 18.89 8.14
CA LEU A 47 0.13 20.30 7.74
C LEU A 47 -0.48 20.56 6.36
N GLY A 48 -0.82 19.49 5.62
CA GLY A 48 -1.43 19.56 4.29
C GLY A 48 -0.72 18.68 3.27
N SER A 49 -1.23 18.67 2.04
CA SER A 49 -0.66 17.95 0.91
C SER A 49 -0.33 18.87 -0.25
N PHE A 50 0.65 18.47 -1.06
CA PHE A 50 1.03 19.20 -2.26
C PHE A 50 1.61 18.24 -3.31
N TYR A 51 1.73 18.71 -4.54
CA TYR A 51 2.41 17.98 -5.61
C TYR A 51 3.80 18.54 -5.84
N ALA A 52 4.80 17.64 -5.87
CA ALA A 52 6.19 18.00 -6.11
C ALA A 52 6.47 18.34 -7.58
N SER A 53 5.65 17.84 -8.50
CA SER A 53 5.83 18.08 -9.93
C SER A 53 4.51 18.19 -10.67
N TYR A 54 4.55 18.86 -11.80
CA TYR A 54 3.43 19.00 -12.72
C TYR A 54 3.90 18.59 -14.10
N GLN A 55 3.16 17.70 -14.73
CA GLN A 55 3.36 17.30 -16.11
C GLN A 55 2.41 18.09 -16.97
N PHE A 56 2.89 18.71 -18.05
CA PHE A 56 2.01 19.34 -19.02
C PHE A 56 2.32 18.90 -20.44
N ARG A 57 1.30 18.92 -21.28
CA ARG A 57 1.47 18.79 -22.73
C ARG A 57 0.74 19.92 -23.42
N PHE A 58 1.33 20.41 -24.51
CA PHE A 58 0.73 21.43 -25.34
C PHE A 58 -0.45 20.87 -26.12
N ILE A 59 -1.60 21.55 -26.07
CA ILE A 59 -2.76 21.28 -26.93
C ILE A 59 -2.63 22.07 -28.23
N GLN A 60 -2.15 23.31 -28.12
CA GLN A 60 -1.82 24.18 -29.25
C GLN A 60 -0.30 24.26 -29.43
N PRO A 61 0.23 24.53 -30.64
CA PRO A 61 1.66 24.73 -30.82
C PRO A 61 2.22 25.82 -29.89
N GLU A 62 3.39 25.58 -29.27
CA GLU A 62 4.01 26.50 -28.30
C GLU A 62 4.08 27.95 -28.80
N GLN A 63 4.41 28.14 -30.08
CA GLN A 63 4.48 29.46 -30.73
C GLN A 63 3.15 30.21 -30.73
N ARG A 64 2.03 29.48 -30.89
CA ARG A 64 0.67 30.06 -30.88
C ARG A 64 0.25 30.46 -29.47
N ILE A 65 0.63 29.68 -28.47
CA ILE A 65 0.39 30.01 -27.06
C ILE A 65 1.17 31.29 -26.70
N LEU A 66 2.43 31.37 -27.12
CA LEU A 66 3.28 32.53 -26.84
C LEU A 66 2.79 33.81 -27.53
N SER A 67 2.31 33.74 -28.77
CA SER A 67 1.90 34.93 -29.55
C SER A 67 0.64 35.61 -29.03
N GLY A 68 -0.19 34.92 -28.22
CA GLY A 68 -1.38 35.48 -27.59
C GLY A 68 -1.12 36.41 -26.40
N HIS A 69 0.15 36.67 -26.06
CA HIS A 69 0.53 37.35 -24.83
C HIS A 69 1.35 38.63 -25.04
N LYS A 70 1.21 39.56 -24.09
CA LYS A 70 2.09 40.74 -23.98
C LYS A 70 3.56 40.32 -23.90
N PRO A 71 4.52 41.13 -24.40
CA PRO A 71 5.93 40.76 -24.49
C PRO A 71 6.54 40.23 -23.17
N GLU A 72 6.23 40.86 -22.04
CA GLU A 72 6.73 40.44 -20.73
C GLU A 72 6.24 39.04 -20.32
N ARG A 73 4.95 38.77 -20.53
CA ARG A 73 4.34 37.46 -20.23
C ARG A 73 4.87 36.38 -21.17
N MET A 74 5.07 36.71 -22.44
CA MET A 74 5.67 35.82 -23.42
C MET A 74 7.10 35.42 -23.02
N ALA A 75 7.91 36.38 -22.59
CA ALA A 75 9.28 36.11 -22.13
C ALA A 75 9.29 35.22 -20.88
N PHE A 76 8.38 35.44 -19.93
CA PHE A 76 8.21 34.57 -18.77
C PHE A 76 7.81 33.13 -19.17
N LEU A 77 6.78 32.97 -19.98
CA LEU A 77 6.28 31.65 -20.38
C LEU A 77 7.33 30.85 -21.17
N ARG A 78 8.08 31.51 -22.05
CA ARG A 78 9.18 30.87 -22.79
C ARG A 78 10.23 30.29 -21.84
N ARG A 79 10.66 31.05 -20.84
CA ARG A 79 11.61 30.57 -19.83
C ARG A 79 10.99 29.45 -18.97
N LEU A 80 9.73 29.60 -18.56
CA LEU A 80 9.03 28.58 -17.79
C LEU A 80 8.96 27.23 -18.53
N PHE A 81 8.67 27.23 -19.83
CA PHE A 81 8.64 26.00 -20.62
C PHE A 81 10.03 25.36 -20.80
N GLN A 82 11.11 26.14 -20.66
CA GLN A 82 12.48 25.65 -20.72
C GLN A 82 12.95 24.98 -19.42
N CYS A 83 12.39 25.37 -18.26
CA CYS A 83 12.65 24.72 -16.96
C CYS A 83 12.14 23.27 -16.91
N GLY A 84 11.26 22.86 -17.83
CA GLY A 84 10.65 21.53 -17.84
C GLY A 84 11.49 20.47 -18.54
N LYS A 85 11.61 19.29 -17.92
CA LYS A 85 12.23 18.10 -18.54
C LYS A 85 11.30 17.52 -19.61
N ARG A 86 11.71 17.58 -20.89
CA ARG A 86 10.91 17.12 -22.03
C ARG A 86 10.95 15.59 -22.18
N GLY A 87 9.78 14.95 -22.11
CA GLY A 87 9.56 13.57 -22.57
C GLY A 87 8.87 13.54 -23.94
N THR A 88 8.50 12.34 -24.42
CA THR A 88 7.90 12.15 -25.76
C THR A 88 6.55 12.87 -25.94
N LYS A 89 5.71 12.86 -24.90
CA LYS A 89 4.37 13.49 -24.92
C LYS A 89 4.20 14.58 -23.86
N TRP A 90 4.93 14.47 -22.75
CA TRP A 90 4.75 15.29 -21.56
C TRP A 90 6.04 16.00 -21.19
N ILE A 91 5.93 17.23 -20.73
CA ILE A 91 7.01 18.01 -20.13
C ILE A 91 6.78 17.99 -18.62
N THR A 92 7.77 17.55 -17.84
CA THR A 92 7.67 17.48 -16.38
C THR A 92 8.41 18.67 -15.77
N LEU A 93 7.73 19.43 -14.92
CA LEU A 93 8.23 20.62 -14.26
C LEU A 93 8.12 20.46 -12.74
N ASN A 94 9.20 20.75 -12.01
CA ASN A 94 9.14 20.97 -10.57
C ASN A 94 8.92 22.48 -10.32
N PRO A 95 7.80 22.90 -9.71
CA PRO A 95 7.50 24.32 -9.48
C PRO A 95 8.54 25.03 -8.61
N ASP A 96 9.15 24.33 -7.66
CA ASP A 96 10.14 24.91 -6.74
C ASP A 96 11.49 25.15 -7.45
N GLU A 97 11.92 24.19 -8.28
CA GLU A 97 13.11 24.36 -9.15
C GLU A 97 12.89 25.48 -10.18
N ALA A 98 11.73 25.49 -10.84
CA ALA A 98 11.38 26.52 -11.81
C ALA A 98 11.28 27.91 -11.17
N ALA A 99 10.72 28.01 -9.96
CA ALA A 99 10.66 29.25 -9.20
C ALA A 99 12.07 29.81 -8.90
N ALA A 100 12.99 28.94 -8.46
CA ALA A 100 14.37 29.31 -8.18
C ALA A 100 15.11 29.76 -9.45
N GLU A 101 14.99 29.00 -10.55
CA GLU A 101 15.66 29.32 -11.83
C GLU A 101 15.12 30.62 -12.46
N LEU A 102 13.81 30.85 -12.38
CA LEU A 102 13.17 32.05 -12.92
C LEU A 102 13.34 33.28 -12.02
N ASN A 103 13.78 33.09 -10.78
CA ASN A 103 13.75 34.06 -9.69
C ASN A 103 12.34 34.66 -9.48
N GLU A 104 11.35 33.77 -9.41
CA GLU A 104 9.92 34.12 -9.30
C GLU A 104 9.27 33.31 -8.17
N PRO A 105 8.20 33.80 -7.53
CA PRO A 105 7.49 33.02 -6.53
C PRO A 105 6.87 31.74 -7.12
N ARG A 106 6.95 30.64 -6.37
CA ARG A 106 6.30 29.35 -6.73
C ARG A 106 4.82 29.51 -7.12
N ASP A 107 4.10 30.35 -6.40
CA ASP A 107 2.69 30.65 -6.67
C ASP A 107 2.48 31.26 -8.06
N ARG A 108 3.41 32.10 -8.55
CA ARG A 108 3.34 32.66 -9.91
C ARG A 108 3.51 31.59 -10.98
N VAL A 109 4.43 30.64 -10.76
CA VAL A 109 4.63 29.49 -11.66
C VAL A 109 3.36 28.64 -11.74
N LEU A 110 2.78 28.29 -10.59
CA LEU A 110 1.54 27.50 -10.56
C LEU A 110 0.37 28.24 -11.19
N LYS A 111 0.17 29.51 -10.87
CA LYS A 111 -0.88 30.34 -11.48
C LYS A 111 -0.76 30.39 -13.00
N ALA A 112 0.46 30.47 -13.54
CA ALA A 112 0.67 30.46 -14.98
C ALA A 112 0.27 29.12 -15.62
N LEU A 113 0.66 27.99 -15.03
CA LEU A 113 0.26 26.66 -15.51
C LEU A 113 -1.25 26.44 -15.43
N THR A 114 -1.86 26.81 -14.30
CA THR A 114 -3.31 26.72 -14.12
C THR A 114 -4.05 27.56 -15.16
N TRP A 115 -3.62 28.80 -15.37
CA TRP A 115 -4.23 29.68 -16.37
C TRP A 115 -4.13 29.12 -17.79
N LEU A 116 -2.98 28.55 -18.16
CA LEU A 116 -2.80 27.93 -19.48
C LEU A 116 -3.72 26.70 -19.65
N GLN A 117 -3.94 25.94 -18.58
CA GLN A 117 -4.87 24.82 -18.62
C GLN A 117 -6.32 25.32 -18.77
N GLU A 118 -6.73 26.31 -17.98
CA GLU A 118 -8.07 26.90 -18.03
C GLU A 118 -8.37 27.54 -19.40
N SER A 119 -7.34 28.08 -20.06
CA SER A 119 -7.44 28.65 -21.40
C SER A 119 -7.46 27.59 -22.52
N GLY A 120 -7.25 26.30 -22.18
CA GLY A 120 -7.22 25.21 -23.15
C GLY A 120 -5.92 25.11 -23.97
N ASP A 121 -4.86 25.80 -23.55
CA ASP A 121 -3.57 25.83 -24.24
C ASP A 121 -2.72 24.60 -23.92
N ILE A 122 -2.85 24.09 -22.67
CA ILE A 122 -2.15 22.90 -22.20
C ILE A 122 -3.11 21.95 -21.50
N GLU A 123 -2.77 20.67 -21.49
CA GLU A 123 -3.29 19.71 -20.52
C GLU A 123 -2.27 19.62 -19.37
N LEU A 124 -2.72 19.77 -18.13
CA LEU A 124 -1.87 19.73 -16.93
C LEU A 124 -2.25 18.53 -16.07
N LYS A 125 -1.25 17.81 -15.58
CA LYS A 125 -1.40 16.64 -14.73
C LYS A 125 -0.47 16.77 -13.51
N PRO A 126 -1.00 16.95 -12.29
CA PRO A 126 -0.18 16.93 -11.09
C PRO A 126 0.44 15.54 -10.87
N SER A 127 1.67 15.51 -10.35
CA SER A 127 2.42 14.28 -10.09
C SER A 127 3.32 14.40 -8.86
N GLY A 128 3.69 13.28 -8.26
CA GLY A 128 4.49 13.24 -7.04
C GLY A 128 3.74 13.85 -5.85
N SER A 129 2.60 13.24 -5.48
CA SER A 129 1.84 13.64 -4.29
C SER A 129 2.71 13.48 -3.04
N ARG A 130 2.78 14.54 -2.24
CA ARG A 130 3.51 14.60 -0.98
C ARG A 130 2.61 15.13 0.13
N GLN A 131 2.84 14.66 1.33
CA GLN A 131 2.12 15.06 2.53
C GLN A 131 3.11 15.64 3.54
N LYS A 132 2.78 16.82 4.06
CA LYS A 132 3.61 17.55 5.02
C LYS A 132 3.15 17.27 6.43
N TYR A 133 4.11 17.03 7.31
CA TYR A 133 3.89 16.68 8.70
C TYR A 133 4.77 17.52 9.63
N ARG A 134 4.29 17.69 10.86
CA ARG A 134 5.06 18.19 11.99
C ARG A 134 5.14 17.11 13.06
N LEU A 135 6.33 16.90 13.61
CA LEU A 135 6.52 16.03 14.79
C LEU A 135 6.00 16.73 16.05
N ALA A 136 5.54 15.93 17.01
CA ALA A 136 5.27 16.42 18.36
C ALA A 136 6.51 17.10 18.96
N GLU A 137 6.32 18.23 19.64
CA GLU A 137 7.42 18.95 20.31
C GLU A 137 8.05 18.09 21.41
N ASP A 138 7.20 17.42 22.19
CA ASP A 138 7.62 16.51 23.26
C ASP A 138 8.41 15.31 22.70
N ALA A 139 9.71 15.28 22.99
CA ALA A 139 10.62 14.22 22.56
C ALA A 139 10.34 12.87 23.24
N HIS A 140 9.79 12.86 24.46
CA HIS A 140 9.51 11.61 25.18
C HIS A 140 8.41 10.80 24.51
N ARG A 141 7.50 11.45 23.78
CA ARG A 141 6.44 10.80 22.99
C ARG A 141 6.95 10.21 21.67
N ARG A 142 8.21 10.43 21.32
CA ARG A 142 8.80 10.10 20.02
C ARG A 142 9.84 8.98 20.09
N ASP A 143 9.85 8.18 21.16
CA ASP A 143 10.74 7.02 21.26
C ASP A 143 10.47 6.03 20.10
N PRO A 144 11.40 5.90 19.13
CA PRO A 144 11.20 5.04 17.97
C PRO A 144 11.03 3.57 18.34
N GLN A 145 11.64 3.10 19.43
CA GLN A 145 11.58 1.69 19.82
C GLN A 145 10.19 1.33 20.35
N GLU A 146 9.65 2.15 21.26
CA GLU A 146 8.31 1.95 21.81
C GLU A 146 7.23 2.07 20.74
N ILE A 147 7.34 3.05 19.85
CA ILE A 147 6.41 3.20 18.73
C ILE A 147 6.51 1.99 17.79
N THR A 148 7.72 1.52 17.48
CA THR A 148 7.93 0.34 16.64
C THR A 148 7.24 -0.88 17.24
N LYS A 149 7.45 -1.15 18.52
CA LYS A 149 6.84 -2.27 19.22
C LYS A 149 5.32 -2.17 19.20
N LYS A 150 4.77 -0.99 19.47
CA LYS A 150 3.32 -0.75 19.42
C LYS A 150 2.74 -0.99 18.03
N MET A 151 3.40 -0.50 16.98
CA MET A 151 2.94 -0.71 15.60
C MET A 151 3.05 -2.18 15.18
N GLN A 152 4.14 -2.86 15.52
CA GLN A 152 4.29 -4.30 15.26
C GLN A 152 3.18 -5.12 15.93
N GLN A 153 2.90 -4.84 17.21
CA GLN A 153 1.82 -5.50 17.94
C GLN A 153 0.46 -5.25 17.29
N LEU A 154 0.16 -4.00 16.92
CA LEU A 154 -1.08 -3.63 16.25
C LEU A 154 -1.31 -4.43 14.96
N PHE A 155 -0.29 -4.57 14.11
CA PHE A 155 -0.41 -5.32 12.86
C PHE A 155 -0.45 -6.84 13.09
N ALA A 156 0.29 -7.37 14.05
CA ALA A 156 0.21 -8.78 14.42
C ALA A 156 -1.17 -9.16 14.97
N ASP A 157 -1.76 -8.30 15.80
CA ASP A 157 -3.11 -8.48 16.34
C ASP A 157 -4.18 -8.36 15.26
N ARG A 158 -3.98 -7.48 14.28
CA ARG A 158 -4.87 -7.38 13.12
C ARG A 158 -4.79 -8.63 12.25
N GLU A 159 -3.59 -9.09 11.91
CA GLU A 159 -3.39 -10.32 11.14
C GLU A 159 -4.05 -11.52 11.82
N ARG A 160 -3.82 -11.69 13.13
CA ARG A 160 -4.44 -12.77 13.91
C ARG A 160 -5.97 -12.70 13.86
N ARG A 161 -6.57 -11.53 14.11
CA ARG A 161 -8.03 -11.35 14.07
C ARG A 161 -8.62 -11.59 12.68
N ASP A 162 -7.93 -11.15 11.63
CA ASP A 162 -8.39 -11.37 10.25
C ASP A 162 -8.38 -12.87 9.91
N VAL A 163 -7.36 -13.62 10.34
CA VAL A 163 -7.32 -15.08 10.20
C VAL A 163 -8.39 -15.77 11.04
N GLU A 164 -8.60 -15.35 12.30
CA GLU A 164 -9.66 -15.88 13.17
C GLU A 164 -11.05 -15.67 12.55
N ARG A 165 -11.31 -14.48 12.00
CA ARG A 165 -12.57 -14.16 11.31
C ARG A 165 -12.79 -15.04 10.08
N LEU A 166 -11.74 -15.38 9.32
CA LEU A 166 -11.86 -16.36 8.23
C LEU A 166 -12.21 -17.76 8.75
N ARG A 167 -11.66 -18.17 9.90
CA ARG A 167 -12.04 -19.44 10.55
C ARG A 167 -13.48 -19.44 11.05
N GLU A 168 -14.00 -18.30 11.50
CA GLU A 168 -15.41 -18.16 11.88
C GLU A 168 -16.34 -18.39 10.68
N VAL A 169 -15.98 -17.93 9.48
CA VAL A 169 -16.74 -18.22 8.26
C VAL A 169 -16.77 -19.73 7.95
N LEU A 170 -15.65 -20.43 8.15
CA LEU A 170 -15.62 -21.89 8.02
C LEU A 170 -16.49 -22.56 9.10
N THR A 171 -16.42 -22.08 10.33
CA THR A 171 -17.23 -22.58 11.45
C THR A 171 -18.73 -22.41 11.16
N PHE A 172 -19.12 -21.26 10.59
CA PHE A 172 -20.48 -21.00 10.13
C PHE A 172 -20.91 -21.99 9.04
N ALA A 173 -20.08 -22.21 8.03
CA ALA A 173 -20.38 -23.16 6.95
C ALA A 173 -20.50 -24.62 7.46
N GLN A 174 -19.83 -24.94 8.57
CA GLN A 174 -19.92 -26.25 9.24
C GLN A 174 -21.11 -26.36 10.20
N HIS A 175 -21.75 -25.24 10.54
CA HIS A 175 -22.74 -25.18 11.61
C HIS A 175 -24.01 -25.97 11.29
N ARG A 176 -24.45 -26.79 12.25
CA ARG A 176 -25.66 -27.62 12.17
C ARG A 176 -26.90 -27.03 12.84
N GLY A 177 -26.74 -25.95 13.61
CA GLY A 177 -27.87 -25.18 14.14
C GLY A 177 -28.45 -24.21 13.11
N CYS A 178 -29.42 -23.39 13.54
CA CYS A 178 -30.02 -22.36 12.71
C CYS A 178 -28.97 -21.32 12.26
N LEU A 179 -28.68 -21.30 10.96
CA LEU A 179 -27.68 -20.40 10.36
C LEU A 179 -28.06 -18.92 10.52
N THR A 180 -29.35 -18.60 10.38
CA THR A 180 -29.83 -17.22 10.57
C THR A 180 -29.60 -16.75 12.01
N LYS A 181 -29.93 -17.58 12.99
CA LYS A 181 -29.71 -17.29 14.41
C LYS A 181 -28.22 -17.13 14.74
N TRP A 182 -27.36 -17.98 14.20
CA TRP A 182 -25.90 -17.84 14.32
C TRP A 182 -25.41 -16.50 13.76
N LEU A 183 -25.89 -16.12 12.56
CA LEU A 183 -25.46 -14.89 11.88
C LEU A 183 -25.92 -13.64 12.65
N LEU A 184 -27.17 -13.63 13.13
CA LEU A 184 -27.69 -12.54 13.95
C LEU A 184 -26.86 -12.38 15.22
N ASN A 185 -26.56 -13.48 15.93
CA ASN A 185 -25.75 -13.44 17.14
C ASN A 185 -24.34 -12.85 16.87
N TYR A 186 -23.72 -13.21 15.74
CA TYR A 186 -22.43 -12.65 15.33
C TYR A 186 -22.48 -11.11 15.17
N PHE A 187 -23.59 -10.57 14.67
CA PHE A 187 -23.80 -9.12 14.54
C PHE A 187 -24.37 -8.45 15.80
N GLY A 188 -24.52 -9.20 16.91
CA GLY A 188 -25.02 -8.68 18.18
C GLY A 188 -26.55 -8.64 18.28
N GLU A 189 -27.26 -9.35 17.40
CA GLU A 189 -28.71 -9.47 17.40
C GLU A 189 -29.14 -10.85 17.92
N GLY A 190 -30.08 -10.89 18.85
CA GLY A 190 -30.64 -12.14 19.38
C GLY A 190 -31.86 -12.61 18.59
N MET A 191 -32.02 -13.92 18.45
CA MET A 191 -33.24 -14.55 17.92
C MET A 191 -33.67 -15.68 18.85
N GLU A 192 -34.90 -15.62 19.37
CA GLU A 192 -35.39 -16.61 20.33
C GLU A 192 -35.57 -17.99 19.68
N ALA A 193 -36.33 -18.04 18.59
CA ALA A 193 -36.62 -19.27 17.84
C ALA A 193 -35.69 -19.47 16.64
N ASP A 194 -35.59 -20.70 16.17
CA ASP A 194 -34.91 -21.02 14.92
C ASP A 194 -35.75 -20.53 13.72
N CYS A 195 -35.08 -20.14 12.62
CA CYS A 195 -35.75 -19.48 11.51
C CYS A 195 -36.67 -20.36 10.65
N GLY A 196 -36.55 -21.70 10.75
CA GLY A 196 -37.38 -22.65 9.99
C GLY A 196 -37.13 -22.69 8.47
N THR A 197 -36.24 -21.86 7.93
CA THR A 197 -36.04 -21.69 6.47
C THR A 197 -34.61 -21.96 6.00
N CYS A 198 -33.60 -21.90 6.88
CA CYS A 198 -32.23 -22.21 6.48
C CYS A 198 -32.02 -23.70 6.25
N THR A 199 -30.95 -24.07 5.53
CA THR A 199 -30.62 -25.46 5.19
C THR A 199 -30.64 -26.39 6.41
N SER A 200 -30.00 -25.99 7.50
CA SER A 200 -30.00 -26.76 8.76
C SER A 200 -31.40 -26.95 9.33
N CYS A 201 -32.23 -25.90 9.41
CA CYS A 201 -33.61 -26.03 9.88
C CYS A 201 -34.44 -26.97 8.99
N LYS A 202 -34.24 -26.92 7.66
CA LYS A 202 -34.92 -27.79 6.69
C LYS A 202 -34.48 -29.25 6.77
N GLU A 203 -33.24 -29.52 7.16
CA GLU A 203 -32.77 -30.88 7.42
C GLU A 203 -33.34 -31.44 8.72
N HIS A 204 -33.36 -30.63 9.79
CA HIS A 204 -33.99 -30.99 11.07
C HIS A 204 -35.50 -31.24 10.92
N GLU A 205 -36.20 -30.42 10.14
CA GLU A 205 -37.63 -30.61 9.81
C GLU A 205 -37.90 -31.95 9.11
N LYS A 206 -36.92 -32.46 8.35
CA LYS A 206 -36.98 -33.77 7.67
C LYS A 206 -36.53 -34.94 8.56
N GLY A 207 -36.26 -34.69 9.85
CA GLY A 207 -35.85 -35.71 10.81
C GLY A 207 -34.35 -36.03 10.84
N SER A 208 -33.50 -35.16 10.27
CA SER A 208 -32.05 -35.28 10.47
C SER A 208 -31.71 -35.03 11.94
N THR A 209 -30.95 -35.93 12.55
CA THR A 209 -30.42 -35.79 13.92
C THR A 209 -28.90 -35.72 13.94
N ASP A 210 -28.28 -35.46 12.79
CA ASP A 210 -26.84 -35.37 12.64
C ASP A 210 -26.32 -33.98 13.03
N ASP A 211 -25.77 -33.89 14.24
CA ASP A 211 -25.14 -32.69 14.77
C ASP A 211 -23.64 -32.60 14.47
N SER A 212 -23.07 -33.56 13.72
CA SER A 212 -21.66 -33.49 13.34
C SER A 212 -21.38 -32.31 12.41
N PRO A 213 -20.26 -31.58 12.55
CA PRO A 213 -19.92 -30.46 11.67
C PRO A 213 -20.03 -30.85 10.19
N ARG A 214 -20.65 -29.99 9.35
CA ARG A 214 -20.73 -30.28 7.91
C ARG A 214 -19.32 -30.43 7.34
N HIS A 215 -19.13 -31.40 6.47
CA HIS A 215 -17.85 -31.54 5.80
C HIS A 215 -17.68 -30.43 4.75
N ILE A 216 -16.61 -29.63 4.87
CA ILE A 216 -16.18 -28.70 3.83
C ILE A 216 -15.15 -29.44 2.96
N PRO A 217 -15.35 -29.53 1.64
CA PRO A 217 -14.34 -30.09 0.75
C PRO A 217 -13.02 -29.34 0.89
N GLN A 218 -11.93 -30.06 1.14
CA GLN A 218 -10.58 -29.50 1.25
C GLN A 218 -9.67 -30.15 0.22
N SER A 219 -8.91 -29.32 -0.50
CA SER A 219 -7.81 -29.79 -1.32
C SER A 219 -6.62 -30.12 -0.42
N GLU A 220 -6.03 -31.30 -0.58
CA GLU A 220 -4.81 -31.65 0.13
C GLU A 220 -3.66 -30.74 -0.35
N PRO A 221 -2.99 -30.01 0.57
CA PRO A 221 -1.87 -29.18 0.19
C PRO A 221 -0.69 -30.08 -0.23
N PRO A 222 -0.02 -29.79 -1.35
CA PRO A 222 1.17 -30.55 -1.74
C PRO A 222 2.30 -30.31 -0.74
N PRO A 223 3.18 -31.31 -0.51
CA PRO A 223 4.33 -31.13 0.38
C PRO A 223 5.38 -30.21 -0.26
N ILE A 224 6.23 -29.60 0.59
CA ILE A 224 7.47 -28.97 0.14
C ILE A 224 8.47 -30.09 -0.16
N THR A 225 8.88 -30.24 -1.43
CA THR A 225 9.80 -31.30 -1.86
C THR A 225 11.26 -30.90 -1.71
N VAL A 226 12.17 -31.86 -1.88
CA VAL A 226 13.63 -31.61 -1.86
C VAL A 226 14.04 -30.68 -3.00
N GLU A 227 13.40 -30.79 -4.16
CA GLU A 227 13.63 -29.92 -5.32
C GLU A 227 13.22 -28.47 -5.01
N HIS A 228 12.11 -28.28 -4.29
CA HIS A 228 11.72 -26.95 -3.81
C HIS A 228 12.78 -26.37 -2.86
N VAL A 229 13.28 -27.16 -1.91
CA VAL A 229 14.32 -26.72 -0.97
C VAL A 229 15.60 -26.32 -1.71
N ALA A 230 16.03 -27.11 -2.69
CA ALA A 230 17.19 -26.79 -3.52
C ALA A 230 17.00 -25.46 -4.28
N ALA A 231 15.84 -25.27 -4.93
CA ALA A 231 15.52 -24.04 -5.64
C ALA A 231 15.46 -22.81 -4.70
N ILE A 232 14.98 -22.98 -3.46
CA ILE A 232 14.99 -21.90 -2.46
C ILE A 232 16.43 -21.52 -2.08
N HIS A 233 17.32 -22.50 -1.90
CA HIS A 233 18.74 -22.22 -1.62
C HIS A 233 19.40 -21.42 -2.74
N GLU A 234 19.11 -21.74 -4.01
CA GLU A 234 19.59 -20.96 -5.15
C GLU A 234 19.11 -19.50 -5.10
N VAL A 235 17.81 -19.28 -4.84
CA VAL A 235 17.23 -17.94 -4.69
C VAL A 235 17.88 -17.17 -3.53
N VAL A 236 18.13 -17.82 -2.39
CA VAL A 236 18.81 -17.18 -1.25
C VAL A 236 20.27 -16.82 -1.61
N ALA A 237 20.95 -17.68 -2.37
CA ALA A 237 22.32 -17.45 -2.81
C ALA A 237 22.48 -16.22 -3.74
N GLU A 238 21.41 -15.80 -4.42
CA GLU A 238 21.39 -14.56 -5.23
C GLU A 238 21.48 -13.28 -4.38
N ARG A 239 21.26 -13.36 -3.06
CA ARG A 239 21.41 -12.25 -2.08
C ARG A 239 20.63 -10.98 -2.44
N LYS A 240 19.49 -11.12 -3.13
CA LYS A 240 18.60 -10.01 -3.49
C LYS A 240 18.09 -9.31 -2.24
N ALA A 241 18.23 -7.99 -2.19
CA ALA A 241 17.81 -7.19 -1.03
C ALA A 241 16.33 -7.34 -0.71
N ALA A 242 15.49 -7.45 -1.75
CA ALA A 242 14.05 -7.65 -1.63
C ALA A 242 13.62 -9.02 -1.07
N LEU A 243 14.55 -9.98 -0.91
CA LEU A 243 14.28 -11.35 -0.44
C LEU A 243 15.02 -11.69 0.87
N ARG A 244 15.54 -10.69 1.59
CA ARG A 244 16.42 -10.91 2.75
C ARG A 244 15.72 -11.46 3.99
N SER A 245 14.45 -11.11 4.22
CA SER A 245 13.69 -11.63 5.36
C SER A 245 12.89 -12.88 4.98
N SER A 246 12.66 -13.77 5.95
CA SER A 246 11.83 -14.98 5.78
C SER A 246 10.46 -14.67 5.19
N ARG A 247 9.82 -13.60 5.67
CA ARG A 247 8.51 -13.14 5.18
C ARG A 247 8.56 -12.50 3.79
N GLN A 248 9.67 -11.89 3.39
CA GLN A 248 9.89 -11.46 1.99
C GLN A 248 10.03 -12.66 1.06
N LEU A 249 10.88 -13.62 1.44
CA LEU A 249 11.10 -14.83 0.67
C LEU A 249 9.82 -15.66 0.55
N ALA A 250 9.07 -15.84 1.64
CA ALA A 250 7.80 -16.56 1.63
C ALA A 250 6.76 -15.90 0.72
N ARG A 251 6.63 -14.56 0.77
CA ARG A 251 5.75 -13.83 -0.17
C ARG A 251 6.14 -14.09 -1.62
N PHE A 252 7.43 -14.00 -1.94
CA PHE A 252 7.94 -14.27 -3.28
C PHE A 252 7.64 -15.71 -3.75
N LEU A 253 7.89 -16.71 -2.91
CA LEU A 253 7.64 -18.13 -3.21
C LEU A 253 6.13 -18.42 -3.35
N CYS A 254 5.27 -17.71 -2.62
CA CYS A 254 3.81 -17.80 -2.76
C CYS A 254 3.23 -16.91 -3.87
N GLY A 255 4.07 -16.24 -4.69
CA GLY A 255 3.59 -15.40 -5.79
C GLY A 255 2.97 -14.07 -5.35
N LEU A 256 3.24 -13.62 -4.14
CA LEU A 256 2.73 -12.37 -3.56
C LEU A 256 3.70 -11.22 -3.84
N THR A 257 3.22 -10.20 -4.54
CA THR A 257 4.01 -9.01 -4.87
C THR A 257 4.16 -8.03 -3.70
N SER A 258 5.25 -7.27 -3.73
CA SER A 258 5.54 -6.19 -2.79
C SER A 258 6.16 -4.98 -3.49
N PRO A 259 6.19 -3.80 -2.88
CA PRO A 259 6.86 -2.64 -3.47
C PRO A 259 8.32 -2.92 -3.87
N ALA A 260 9.09 -3.65 -3.05
CA ALA A 260 10.46 -4.03 -3.39
C ALA A 260 10.51 -5.07 -4.52
N SER A 261 9.65 -6.10 -4.48
CA SER A 261 9.64 -7.17 -5.48
C SER A 261 9.21 -6.66 -6.87
N THR A 262 8.27 -5.72 -6.92
CA THR A 262 7.84 -5.07 -8.16
C THR A 262 8.96 -4.19 -8.73
N ARG A 263 9.66 -3.42 -7.88
CA ARG A 263 10.79 -2.57 -8.31
C ARG A 263 11.91 -3.40 -8.94
N GLU A 264 12.23 -4.54 -8.34
CA GLU A 264 13.25 -5.48 -8.85
C GLU A 264 12.73 -6.44 -9.93
N ARG A 265 11.47 -6.30 -10.36
CA ARG A 265 10.82 -7.13 -11.38
C ARG A 265 10.88 -8.63 -11.08
N LEU A 266 10.82 -8.99 -9.80
CA LEU A 266 10.95 -10.38 -9.34
C LEU A 266 9.79 -11.27 -9.78
N SER A 267 8.66 -10.71 -10.20
CA SER A 267 7.56 -11.48 -10.78
C SER A 267 7.93 -12.19 -12.09
N ARG A 268 9.07 -11.86 -12.71
CA ARG A 268 9.60 -12.55 -13.89
C ARG A 268 10.60 -13.66 -13.53
N HIS A 269 10.94 -13.80 -12.26
CA HIS A 269 11.86 -14.83 -11.80
C HIS A 269 11.19 -16.21 -11.91
N PRO A 270 11.88 -17.27 -12.39
CA PRO A 270 11.29 -18.60 -12.52
C PRO A 270 10.72 -19.16 -11.21
N SER A 271 11.39 -18.88 -10.09
CA SER A 271 10.96 -19.33 -8.75
C SER A 271 9.87 -18.44 -8.09
N PHE A 272 9.39 -17.39 -8.77
CA PHE A 272 8.26 -16.59 -8.25
C PHE A 272 6.98 -17.42 -8.31
N GLY A 273 6.30 -17.58 -7.18
CA GLY A 273 5.11 -18.45 -7.11
C GLY A 273 5.41 -19.96 -7.08
N LEU A 274 6.67 -20.36 -6.87
CA LEU A 274 7.08 -21.77 -6.81
C LEU A 274 6.22 -22.61 -5.84
N LEU A 275 5.78 -22.01 -4.74
CA LEU A 275 5.00 -22.64 -3.66
C LEU A 275 3.59 -22.03 -3.52
N GLU A 276 3.01 -21.48 -4.60
CA GLU A 276 1.69 -20.82 -4.57
C GLU A 276 0.54 -21.72 -4.08
N ARG A 277 0.69 -23.04 -4.21
CA ARG A 277 -0.30 -24.04 -3.78
C ARG A 277 -0.15 -24.49 -2.32
N ILE A 278 0.90 -24.04 -1.64
CA ILE A 278 1.21 -24.42 -0.25
C ILE A 278 0.75 -23.29 0.67
N PRO A 279 0.11 -23.59 1.82
CA PRO A 279 -0.30 -22.57 2.78
C PRO A 279 0.86 -21.64 3.17
N PHE A 280 0.60 -20.33 3.17
CA PHE A 280 1.63 -19.32 3.44
C PHE A 280 2.36 -19.54 4.78
N GLY A 281 1.65 -20.02 5.80
CA GLY A 281 2.23 -20.34 7.11
C GLY A 281 3.31 -21.41 7.04
N ASP A 282 3.10 -22.45 6.24
CA ASP A 282 4.05 -23.55 6.07
C ASP A 282 5.28 -23.09 5.28
N VAL A 283 5.07 -22.29 4.23
CA VAL A 283 6.16 -21.68 3.47
C VAL A 283 6.98 -20.73 4.34
N LEU A 284 6.33 -19.92 5.18
CA LEU A 284 7.02 -19.02 6.09
C LEU A 284 7.85 -19.78 7.13
N ALA A 285 7.31 -20.84 7.73
CA ALA A 285 8.05 -21.67 8.67
C ALA A 285 9.30 -22.28 8.00
N GLN A 286 9.16 -22.77 6.76
CA GLN A 286 10.28 -23.27 5.97
C GLN A 286 11.34 -22.18 5.74
N THR A 287 10.97 -20.98 5.29
CA THR A 287 11.95 -19.92 5.03
C THR A 287 12.62 -19.40 6.30
N GLU A 288 11.93 -19.42 7.45
CA GLU A 288 12.52 -19.12 8.76
C GLU A 288 13.59 -20.12 9.17
N THR A 289 13.40 -21.42 8.89
CA THR A 289 14.45 -22.42 9.17
C THR A 289 15.68 -22.27 8.28
N MET A 290 15.52 -21.75 7.06
CA MET A 290 16.61 -21.63 6.08
C MET A 290 17.43 -20.34 6.20
N LEU A 291 16.87 -19.28 6.81
CA LEU A 291 17.52 -17.97 6.99
C LEU A 291 18.03 -17.72 8.42
N ARG A 292 17.85 -18.68 9.33
CA ARG A 292 18.53 -18.72 10.63
C ARG A 292 19.98 -19.12 10.46
#